data_AF-A0A940VXN2-F1
#
_entry.id   AF-A0A940VXN2-F1
#
_cell.length_a   1.000
_cell.length_b   1.000
_cell.length_c   1.000
_cell.angle_alpha   90.00
_cell.angle_beta   90.00
_cell.angle_gamma   90.00
#
_symmetry.space_group_name_H-M   'P 1'
#
loop_
_entity.id
_entity.type
_entity.pdbx_description
1 polymer ?
#
loop_
_entity_poly.entity_id
_entity_poly.type
_entity_poly.pdbx_seq_one_letter_code
_entity_poly.pdbx_strand_id
1 'polypeptide(L)'
;SFPHALHVKDVGIECAKCHSPDKHKMRIVTKSECMKCHHESKDIDCAHCHKAQQALYEGKVKAYGVTPAPDVMAAAKTKCTECHELKKGTQTVLTVKAKCEECHDAKYGKMLLDWKQEITKQENAIAVGLEEAKEYVARTKKAGKDVSQEETLLQQAEANYLLVTNGRGSHNYRLSKDLLKVAQANVDKVLAAKRKK
;
A
#
# COMPACT_ATOMS: atom_id res chain seq x y z
N SER A 1 -7.78 9.30 -18.98
CA SER A 1 -8.93 8.47 -18.56
C SER A 1 -9.26 8.79 -17.11
N PHE A 2 -10.54 8.88 -16.73
CA PHE A 2 -10.95 9.07 -15.33
C PHE A 2 -11.07 7.70 -14.62
N PRO A 3 -10.37 7.44 -13.50
CA PRO A 3 -10.35 6.14 -12.86
C PRO A 3 -11.63 5.92 -12.03
N HIS A 4 -12.72 5.53 -12.70
CA HIS A 4 -14.04 5.35 -12.08
C HIS A 4 -14.02 4.32 -10.93
N ALA A 5 -13.31 3.20 -11.09
CA ALA A 5 -13.25 2.16 -10.06
C ALA A 5 -12.67 2.69 -8.74
N LEU A 6 -11.59 3.49 -8.79
CA LEU A 6 -11.00 4.10 -7.61
C LEU A 6 -12.01 4.97 -6.86
N HIS A 7 -12.72 5.85 -7.59
CA HIS A 7 -13.63 6.81 -6.96
C HIS A 7 -14.92 6.15 -6.47
N VAL A 8 -15.53 5.25 -7.25
CA VAL A 8 -16.85 4.67 -6.93
C VAL A 8 -16.71 3.46 -6.01
N LYS A 9 -15.76 2.57 -6.27
CA LYS A 9 -15.62 1.31 -5.52
C LYS A 9 -14.74 1.46 -4.30
N ASP A 10 -13.56 2.07 -4.45
CA ASP A 10 -12.55 2.05 -3.39
C ASP A 10 -12.77 3.19 -2.38
N VAL A 11 -13.05 4.40 -2.87
CA VAL A 11 -13.42 5.56 -2.05
C VAL A 11 -14.89 5.48 -1.62
N GLY A 12 -15.78 4.99 -2.50
CA GLY A 12 -17.21 4.82 -2.19
C GLY A 12 -18.09 6.01 -2.59
N ILE A 13 -17.69 6.79 -3.61
CA ILE A 13 -18.46 7.94 -4.09
C ILE A 13 -19.64 7.44 -4.94
N GLU A 14 -20.85 7.85 -4.56
CA GLU A 14 -22.07 7.53 -5.32
C GLU A 14 -22.06 8.13 -6.72
N CYS A 15 -22.65 7.42 -7.69
CA CYS A 15 -22.77 7.85 -9.08
C CYS A 15 -23.40 9.25 -9.21
N ALA A 16 -24.42 9.51 -8.39
CA ALA A 16 -25.20 10.75 -8.39
C ALA A 16 -24.41 11.98 -7.88
N LYS A 17 -23.22 11.80 -7.31
CA LYS A 17 -22.32 12.92 -6.98
C LYS A 17 -21.71 13.55 -8.22
N CYS A 18 -21.56 12.77 -9.30
CA CYS A 18 -20.93 13.23 -10.54
C CYS A 18 -21.91 13.33 -11.71
N HIS A 19 -22.92 12.47 -11.72
CA HIS A 19 -23.91 12.35 -12.79
C HIS A 19 -25.28 12.82 -12.32
N SER A 20 -26.03 13.46 -13.21
CA SER A 20 -27.43 13.77 -12.93
C SER A 20 -28.24 12.46 -12.87
N PRO A 21 -29.02 12.23 -11.81
CA PRO A 21 -29.99 11.13 -11.78
C PRO A 21 -31.15 11.37 -12.77
N ASP A 22 -31.47 12.64 -13.04
CA ASP A 22 -32.65 13.03 -13.83
C ASP A 22 -32.34 13.28 -15.32
N LYS A 23 -31.09 13.63 -15.66
CA LYS A 23 -30.68 13.96 -17.03
C LYS A 23 -29.68 12.94 -17.57
N HIS A 24 -30.11 12.19 -18.59
CA HIS A 24 -29.30 11.16 -19.24
C HIS A 24 -27.98 11.75 -19.80
N LYS A 25 -26.86 11.08 -19.50
CA LYS A 25 -25.49 11.44 -19.91
C LYS A 25 -25.02 12.82 -19.46
N MET A 26 -25.69 13.44 -18.48
CA MET A 26 -25.27 14.74 -17.96
C MET A 26 -24.34 14.55 -16.76
N ARG A 27 -23.15 15.16 -16.85
CA ARG A 27 -22.25 15.34 -15.70
C ARG A 27 -22.61 16.65 -15.00
N ILE A 28 -22.81 16.59 -13.69
CA ILE A 28 -23.15 17.76 -12.86
C ILE A 28 -21.97 18.25 -12.01
N VAL A 29 -20.93 17.43 -11.85
CA VAL A 29 -19.76 17.77 -11.03
C VAL A 29 -18.88 18.86 -11.67
N THR A 30 -18.46 19.78 -10.81
CA THR A 30 -17.56 20.90 -11.10
C THR A 30 -16.13 20.62 -10.63
N LYS A 31 -15.16 21.40 -11.12
CA LYS A 31 -13.76 21.27 -10.69
C LYS A 31 -13.62 21.44 -9.17
N SER A 32 -14.29 22.42 -8.58
CA SER A 32 -14.22 22.70 -7.14
C SER A 32 -14.73 21.53 -6.29
N GLU A 33 -15.68 20.75 -6.79
CA GLU A 33 -16.18 19.56 -6.10
C GLU A 33 -15.18 18.40 -6.13
N CYS A 34 -14.39 18.25 -7.20
CA CYS A 34 -13.27 17.31 -7.21
C CYS A 34 -12.25 17.68 -6.12
N MET A 35 -11.96 18.97 -5.98
CA MET A 35 -10.93 19.46 -5.06
C MET A 35 -11.34 19.40 -3.58
N LYS A 36 -12.61 19.09 -3.27
CA LYS A 36 -13.06 18.77 -1.90
C LYS A 36 -12.39 17.53 -1.31
N CYS A 37 -11.91 16.61 -2.16
CA CYS A 37 -11.14 15.43 -1.75
C CYS A 37 -9.66 15.53 -2.16
N HIS A 38 -9.35 16.21 -3.26
CA HIS A 38 -7.97 16.44 -3.74
C HIS A 38 -7.35 17.68 -3.07
N HIS A 39 -7.06 17.57 -1.77
CA HIS A 39 -6.18 18.40 -0.92
C HIS A 39 -6.01 19.93 -1.20
N GLU A 40 -6.98 20.63 -1.79
CA GLU A 40 -7.02 22.10 -1.78
C GLU A 40 -7.82 22.66 -0.57
N SER A 41 -8.70 21.85 0.05
CA SER A 41 -9.46 22.16 1.28
C SER A 41 -8.86 21.51 2.54
N LYS A 42 -9.04 22.17 3.70
CA LYS A 42 -8.22 21.98 4.91
C LYS A 42 -8.71 20.99 5.97
N ASP A 43 -9.87 20.37 5.81
CA ASP A 43 -10.41 19.40 6.78
C ASP A 43 -10.95 18.17 6.05
N ILE A 44 -10.09 17.18 5.86
CA ILE A 44 -10.45 15.90 5.26
C ILE A 44 -9.91 14.79 6.16
N ASP A 45 -10.76 13.82 6.48
CA ASP A 45 -10.34 12.57 7.10
C ASP A 45 -9.46 11.79 6.10
N CYS A 46 -8.16 11.75 6.38
CA CYS A 46 -7.18 11.08 5.53
C CYS A 46 -7.52 9.59 5.35
N ALA A 47 -8.06 8.93 6.39
CA ALA A 47 -8.36 7.51 6.39
C ALA A 47 -9.50 7.14 5.43
N HIS A 48 -10.39 8.09 5.11
CA HIS A 48 -11.47 7.87 4.15
C HIS A 48 -10.95 7.50 2.75
N CYS A 49 -9.88 8.16 2.31
CA CYS A 49 -9.27 7.94 0.99
C CYS A 49 -8.01 7.06 1.06
N HIS A 50 -7.24 7.15 2.15
CA HIS A 50 -5.96 6.47 2.32
C HIS A 50 -6.06 5.26 3.27
N LYS A 51 -7.07 4.42 3.05
CA LYS A 51 -7.40 3.26 3.90
C LYS A 51 -6.21 2.30 4.07
N ALA A 52 -5.47 2.01 3.00
CA ALA A 52 -4.33 1.09 3.06
C ALA A 52 -3.17 1.67 3.89
N GLN A 53 -2.88 2.96 3.72
CA GLN A 53 -1.85 3.66 4.49
C GLN A 53 -2.24 3.72 5.97
N GLN A 54 -3.50 4.07 6.26
CA GLN A 54 -4.03 4.08 7.63
C GLN A 54 -3.94 2.70 8.28
N ALA A 55 -4.40 1.65 7.59
CA ALA A 55 -4.39 0.29 8.12
C ALA A 55 -2.97 -0.18 8.44
N LEU A 56 -2.00 0.11 7.56
CA LEU A 56 -0.60 -0.23 7.80
C LEU A 56 -0.01 0.58 8.95
N TYR A 57 -0.26 1.89 9.00
CA TYR A 57 0.18 2.81 10.06
C TYR A 57 -0.30 2.35 11.44
N GLU A 58 -1.58 1.99 11.55
CA GLU A 58 -2.18 1.50 12.79
C GLU A 58 -1.90 0.01 13.07
N GLY A 59 -1.26 -0.70 12.14
CA GLY A 59 -1.04 -2.14 12.23
C GLY A 59 -2.34 -2.97 12.15
N LYS A 60 -3.46 -2.40 11.69
CA LYS A 60 -4.75 -3.07 11.53
C LYS A 60 -4.86 -3.76 10.18
N VAL A 61 -3.96 -4.69 9.91
CA VAL A 61 -3.89 -5.46 8.66
C VAL A 61 -4.05 -6.95 8.89
N LYS A 62 -4.63 -7.66 7.92
CA LYS A 62 -4.68 -9.13 7.95
C LYS A 62 -3.40 -9.70 7.36
N ALA A 63 -2.38 -9.82 8.20
CA ALA A 63 -1.06 -10.35 7.83
C ALA A 63 -1.01 -11.88 7.93
N TYR A 64 -0.16 -12.51 7.11
CA TYR A 64 0.18 -13.93 7.22
C TYR A 64 1.56 -14.09 7.82
N GLY A 65 1.70 -14.94 8.84
CA GLY A 65 2.99 -15.27 9.45
C GLY A 65 3.66 -14.14 10.23
N VAL A 66 2.95 -13.03 10.49
CA VAL A 66 3.41 -11.87 11.23
C VAL A 66 2.31 -11.45 12.21
N THR A 67 2.68 -11.02 13.41
CA THR A 67 1.77 -10.38 14.37
C THR A 67 1.81 -8.87 14.17
N PRO A 68 0.77 -8.24 13.60
CA PRO A 68 0.78 -6.81 13.35
C PRO A 68 0.77 -6.00 14.65
N ALA A 69 1.48 -4.87 14.62
CA ALA A 69 1.47 -3.87 15.68
C ALA A 69 1.48 -2.47 15.05
N PRO A 70 0.90 -1.46 15.72
CA PRO A 70 0.95 -0.08 15.25
C PRO A 70 2.40 0.41 15.14
N ASP A 71 2.62 1.36 14.23
CA ASP A 71 3.89 2.10 14.19
C ASP A 71 4.09 2.87 15.51
N VAL A 72 5.34 3.19 15.86
CA VAL A 72 5.65 3.93 17.07
C VAL A 72 5.02 5.33 17.08
N MET A 73 4.94 5.98 15.92
CA MET A 73 4.28 7.29 15.77
C MET A 73 2.76 7.16 15.82
N ALA A 74 2.21 6.06 15.32
CA ALA A 74 0.78 5.75 15.45
C ALA A 74 0.40 5.52 16.92
N ALA A 75 1.22 4.78 17.66
CA ALA A 75 1.06 4.57 19.10
C ALA A 75 1.17 5.89 19.88
N ALA A 76 2.02 6.82 19.43
CA ALA A 76 2.13 8.18 19.96
C ALA A 76 1.01 9.13 19.48
N LYS A 77 0.07 8.65 18.64
CA LYS A 77 -1.07 9.40 18.10
C LYS A 77 -0.69 10.57 17.17
N THR A 78 0.48 10.51 16.54
CA THR A 78 0.89 11.45 15.49
C THR A 78 -0.09 11.38 14.32
N LYS A 79 -0.62 12.52 13.90
CA LYS A 79 -1.59 12.62 12.80
C LYS A 79 -0.90 12.64 11.44
N CYS A 80 -1.62 12.24 10.38
CA CYS A 80 -1.10 12.27 9.01
C CYS A 80 -0.58 13.66 8.61
N THR A 81 -1.25 14.72 9.04
CA THR A 81 -0.93 16.12 8.73
C THR A 81 0.28 16.67 9.49
N GLU A 82 0.80 15.95 10.48
CA GLU A 82 2.05 16.31 11.15
C GLU A 82 3.26 15.95 10.25
N CYS A 83 3.12 14.95 9.38
CA CYS A 83 4.12 14.57 8.39
C CYS A 83 3.80 15.08 6.97
N HIS A 84 2.52 15.23 6.63
CA HIS A 84 2.05 15.60 5.29
C HIS A 84 1.48 17.01 5.25
N GLU A 85 1.97 17.82 4.30
CA GLU A 85 1.50 19.19 4.11
C GLU A 85 0.47 19.25 2.97
N LEU A 86 -0.81 19.13 3.30
CA LEU A 86 -1.91 19.02 2.32
C LEU A 86 -1.92 20.13 1.26
N LYS A 87 -1.51 21.35 1.63
CA LYS A 87 -1.51 22.52 0.75
C LYS A 87 -0.33 22.60 -0.22
N LYS A 88 0.74 21.85 0.01
CA LYS A 88 1.95 21.92 -0.81
C LYS A 88 2.05 20.71 -1.72
N GLY A 89 1.62 20.89 -2.98
CA GLY A 89 1.97 20.04 -4.12
C GLY A 89 1.99 18.53 -3.87
N THR A 90 2.79 17.81 -4.66
CA THR A 90 2.96 16.36 -4.52
C THR A 90 3.70 16.03 -3.23
N GLN A 91 3.09 15.22 -2.38
CA GLN A 91 3.76 14.65 -1.20
C GLN A 91 4.80 13.63 -1.65
N THR A 92 6.07 13.88 -1.36
CA THR A 92 7.18 12.97 -1.65
C THR A 92 7.93 12.63 -0.38
N VAL A 93 8.76 11.58 -0.43
CA VAL A 93 9.63 11.25 0.71
C VAL A 93 10.56 12.42 1.09
N LEU A 94 10.93 13.27 0.12
CA LEU A 94 11.76 14.46 0.35
C LEU A 94 11.00 15.57 1.07
N THR A 95 9.71 15.77 0.76
CA THR A 95 8.89 16.77 1.46
C THR A 95 8.58 16.33 2.89
N VAL A 96 8.32 15.03 3.10
CA VAL A 96 8.09 14.46 4.43
C VAL A 96 9.37 14.46 5.27
N LYS A 97 10.54 14.22 4.67
CA LYS A 97 11.84 14.31 5.35
C LYS A 97 12.00 15.61 6.14
N ALA A 98 11.64 16.75 5.54
CA ALA A 98 11.74 18.05 6.22
C ALA A 98 10.83 18.14 7.45
N LYS A 99 9.66 17.49 7.43
CA LYS A 99 8.75 17.43 8.59
C LYS A 99 9.28 16.59 9.74
N CYS A 100 10.00 15.51 9.44
CA CYS A 100 10.67 14.73 10.49
C CYS A 100 11.64 15.58 11.30
N GLU A 101 12.31 16.53 10.64
CA GLU A 101 13.36 17.38 11.23
C GLU A 101 12.79 18.51 12.11
N GLU A 102 11.48 18.75 12.08
CA GLU A 102 10.80 19.71 12.97
C GLU A 102 10.66 19.16 14.41
N CYS A 103 10.61 17.83 14.57
CA CYS A 103 10.51 17.15 15.87
C CYS A 103 11.75 16.32 16.23
N HIS A 104 12.57 15.93 15.26
CA HIS A 104 13.72 15.06 15.43
C HIS A 104 14.99 15.64 14.77
N ASP A 105 16.17 15.10 15.13
CA ASP A 105 17.42 15.50 14.48
C ASP A 105 17.46 15.13 12.99
N ALA A 106 18.31 15.83 12.21
CA ALA A 106 18.54 15.60 10.77
C ALA A 106 18.82 14.13 10.38
N LYS A 107 19.37 13.32 11.30
CA LYS A 107 19.60 11.87 11.07
C LYS A 107 18.31 11.10 10.81
N TYR A 108 17.16 11.53 11.36
CA TYR A 108 15.85 10.91 11.12
C TYR A 108 15.37 11.15 9.69
N GLY A 109 15.67 12.32 9.14
CA GLY A 109 15.43 12.61 7.73
C GLY A 109 16.18 11.67 6.80
N LYS A 110 17.45 11.37 7.11
CA LYS A 110 18.24 10.36 6.38
C LYS A 110 17.66 8.95 6.59
N MET A 111 17.29 8.61 7.81
CA MET A 111 16.70 7.31 8.15
C MET A 111 15.45 7.00 7.31
N LEU A 112 14.56 7.99 7.10
CA LEU A 112 13.39 7.83 6.23
C LEU A 112 13.76 7.49 4.78
N LEU A 113 14.80 8.11 4.24
CA LEU A 113 15.30 7.82 2.89
C LEU A 113 15.87 6.41 2.80
N ASP A 114 16.67 6.01 3.79
CA ASP A 114 17.25 4.67 3.88
C ASP A 114 16.11 3.61 3.95
N TRP A 115 15.08 3.85 4.76
CA TRP A 115 13.89 2.99 4.86
C TRP A 115 13.18 2.84 3.52
N LYS A 116 12.94 3.96 2.82
CA LYS A 116 12.28 3.95 1.52
C LYS A 116 13.08 3.16 0.49
N GLN A 117 14.41 3.32 0.48
CA GLN A 117 15.29 2.60 -0.43
C GLN A 117 15.29 1.10 -0.13
N GLU A 118 15.40 0.72 1.14
CA GLU A 118 15.40 -0.69 1.56
C GLU A 118 14.09 -1.39 1.21
N ILE A 119 12.95 -0.79 1.56
CA ILE A 119 11.62 -1.35 1.24
C ILE A 119 11.48 -1.55 -0.26
N THR A 120 11.80 -0.53 -1.07
CA THR A 120 11.65 -0.64 -2.53
C THR A 120 12.58 -1.68 -3.14
N LYS A 121 13.80 -1.84 -2.61
CA LYS A 121 14.70 -2.91 -3.04
C LYS A 121 14.08 -4.29 -2.78
N GLN A 122 13.49 -4.50 -1.60
CA GLN A 122 12.82 -5.75 -1.25
C GLN A 122 11.56 -5.98 -2.08
N GLU A 123 10.72 -4.95 -2.25
CA GLU A 123 9.52 -5.02 -3.08
C GLU A 123 9.86 -5.44 -4.52
N ASN A 124 10.88 -4.83 -5.12
CA ASN A 124 11.29 -5.17 -6.49
C ASN A 124 11.75 -6.63 -6.62
N ALA A 125 12.51 -7.14 -5.64
CA ALA A 125 12.96 -8.53 -5.64
C ALA A 125 11.78 -9.50 -5.49
N ILE A 126 10.85 -9.21 -4.57
CA ILE A 126 9.65 -10.02 -4.34
C ILE A 126 8.73 -9.97 -5.54
N ALA A 127 8.56 -8.82 -6.20
CA ALA A 127 7.72 -8.68 -7.39
C ALA A 127 8.20 -9.60 -8.52
N VAL A 128 9.51 -9.62 -8.80
CA VAL A 128 10.10 -10.53 -9.80
C VAL A 128 9.86 -11.99 -9.40
N GLY A 129 10.11 -12.34 -8.14
CA GLY A 129 9.92 -13.71 -7.66
C GLY A 129 8.44 -14.15 -7.64
N LEU A 130 7.50 -13.24 -7.37
CA LEU A 130 6.06 -13.51 -7.43
C LEU A 130 5.62 -13.85 -8.84
N GLU A 131 6.06 -13.10 -9.85
CA GLU A 131 5.71 -13.38 -11.24
C GLU A 131 6.30 -14.72 -11.72
N GLU A 132 7.55 -15.02 -11.36
CA GLU A 132 8.14 -16.33 -11.66
C GLU A 132 7.39 -17.48 -10.96
N ALA A 133 7.02 -17.29 -9.68
CA ALA A 133 6.29 -18.29 -8.90
C ALA A 133 4.88 -18.52 -9.45
N LYS A 134 4.16 -17.45 -9.82
CA LYS A 134 2.84 -17.52 -10.49
C LYS A 134 2.92 -18.32 -11.78
N GLU A 135 3.89 -18.04 -12.62
CA GLU A 135 4.06 -18.77 -13.88
C GLU A 135 4.36 -20.26 -13.64
N TYR A 136 5.25 -20.58 -12.71
CA TYR A 136 5.56 -21.96 -12.35
C TYR A 136 4.33 -22.72 -11.85
N VAL A 137 3.58 -22.14 -10.91
CA VAL A 137 2.37 -22.75 -10.34
C VAL A 137 1.32 -22.97 -11.43
N ALA A 138 1.07 -21.96 -12.28
CA ALA A 138 0.10 -22.07 -13.37
C ALA A 138 0.45 -23.17 -14.38
N ARG A 139 1.73 -23.24 -14.81
CA ARG A 139 2.19 -24.28 -15.75
C ARG A 139 2.10 -25.68 -15.13
N THR A 140 2.51 -25.82 -13.88
CA THR A 140 2.52 -27.10 -13.15
C THR A 140 1.11 -27.62 -12.91
N LYS A 141 0.17 -26.74 -12.56
CA LYS A 141 -1.26 -27.05 -12.46
C LYS A 141 -1.85 -27.51 -13.79
N LYS A 142 -1.52 -26.83 -14.89
CA LYS A 142 -1.96 -27.21 -16.24
C LYS A 142 -1.43 -28.58 -16.66
N ALA A 143 -0.27 -28.98 -16.15
CA ALA A 143 0.31 -30.32 -16.34
C ALA A 143 -0.31 -31.41 -15.45
N GLY A 144 -1.38 -31.10 -14.69
CA GLY A 144 -2.10 -32.06 -13.85
C GLY A 144 -1.42 -32.43 -12.53
N LYS A 145 -0.35 -31.72 -12.15
CA LYS A 145 0.32 -31.92 -10.86
C LYS A 145 -0.41 -31.14 -9.77
N ASP A 146 -0.49 -31.72 -8.57
CA ASP A 146 -0.96 -31.00 -7.38
C ASP A 146 0.03 -29.89 -7.00
N VAL A 147 -0.51 -28.68 -6.83
CA VAL A 147 0.21 -27.45 -6.44
C VAL A 147 -0.51 -26.70 -5.32
N SER A 148 -1.42 -27.35 -4.60
CA SER A 148 -2.28 -26.71 -3.60
C SER A 148 -1.47 -25.99 -2.51
N GLN A 149 -0.33 -26.57 -2.14
CA GLN A 149 0.59 -25.97 -1.18
C GLN A 149 1.27 -24.72 -1.75
N GLU A 150 1.78 -24.77 -2.98
CA GLU A 150 2.40 -23.64 -3.64
C GLU A 150 1.41 -22.50 -3.91
N GLU A 151 0.16 -22.80 -4.28
CA GLU A 151 -0.91 -21.82 -4.42
C GLU A 151 -1.17 -21.08 -3.10
N THR A 152 -1.21 -21.81 -1.98
CA THR A 152 -1.40 -21.22 -0.65
C THR A 152 -0.25 -20.30 -0.27
N LEU A 153 1.00 -20.75 -0.46
CA LEU A 153 2.20 -19.94 -0.16
C LEU A 153 2.24 -18.67 -1.02
N LEU A 154 1.90 -18.80 -2.30
CA LEU A 154 1.88 -17.70 -3.25
C LEU A 154 0.82 -16.66 -2.89
N GLN A 155 -0.40 -17.10 -2.53
CA GLN A 155 -1.47 -16.21 -2.09
C GLN A 155 -1.08 -15.44 -0.82
N GLN A 156 -0.45 -16.10 0.15
CA GLN A 156 0.02 -15.45 1.37
C GLN A 156 1.15 -14.44 1.09
N ALA A 157 2.08 -14.79 0.20
CA ALA A 157 3.17 -13.90 -0.19
C ALA A 157 2.63 -12.64 -0.90
N GLU A 158 1.71 -12.81 -1.85
CA GLU A 158 1.09 -11.71 -2.57
C GLU A 158 0.28 -10.81 -1.64
N ALA A 159 -0.48 -11.40 -0.71
CA ALA A 159 -1.23 -10.62 0.28
C ALA A 159 -0.31 -9.75 1.14
N ASN A 160 0.76 -10.32 1.71
CA ASN A 160 1.73 -9.56 2.50
C ASN A 160 2.45 -8.48 1.68
N TYR A 161 2.84 -8.79 0.44
CA TYR A 161 3.45 -7.84 -0.48
C TYR A 161 2.52 -6.64 -0.76
N LEU A 162 1.24 -6.92 -1.07
CA LEU A 162 0.24 -5.88 -1.36
C LEU A 162 -0.08 -5.00 -0.15
N LEU A 163 -0.04 -5.54 1.08
CA LEU A 163 -0.18 -4.73 2.29
C LEU A 163 0.89 -3.63 2.38
N VAL A 164 2.14 -3.96 2.02
CA VAL A 164 3.27 -3.03 2.08
C VAL A 164 3.25 -2.05 0.89
N THR A 165 3.03 -2.55 -0.32
CA THR A 165 2.97 -1.70 -1.52
C THR A 165 1.82 -0.70 -1.47
N ASN A 166 0.61 -1.15 -1.11
CA ASN A 166 -0.56 -0.27 -1.02
C ASN A 166 -0.47 0.64 0.21
N GLY A 167 0.01 0.12 1.33
CA GLY A 167 0.20 0.88 2.56
C GLY A 167 1.38 1.85 2.51
N ARG A 168 2.25 1.77 1.51
CA ARG A 168 3.54 2.49 1.41
C ARG A 168 4.39 2.22 2.66
N GLY A 169 5.25 1.21 2.60
CA GLY A 169 5.90 0.62 3.77
C GLY A 169 6.55 1.57 4.80
N SER A 170 6.91 2.80 4.43
CA SER A 170 7.38 3.83 5.36
C SER A 170 6.36 4.22 6.45
N HIS A 171 5.05 4.01 6.24
CA HIS A 171 4.04 4.24 7.28
C HIS A 171 4.13 3.25 8.45
N ASN A 172 4.77 2.09 8.28
CA ASN A 172 5.11 1.22 9.39
C ASN A 172 6.31 0.37 8.98
N TYR A 173 7.50 0.94 9.13
CA TYR A 173 8.73 0.33 8.58
C TYR A 173 9.01 -1.04 9.19
N ARG A 174 8.82 -1.19 10.51
CA ARG A 174 9.04 -2.47 11.21
C ARG A 174 8.10 -3.54 10.69
N LEU A 175 6.79 -3.29 10.70
CA LEU A 175 5.80 -4.25 10.21
C LEU A 175 6.04 -4.58 8.73
N SER A 176 6.40 -3.58 7.92
CA SER A 176 6.68 -3.78 6.50
C SER A 176 7.85 -4.72 6.26
N LYS A 177 8.94 -4.61 7.04
CA LYS A 177 10.06 -5.55 6.95
C LYS A 177 9.66 -6.98 7.31
N ASP A 178 8.87 -7.14 8.36
CA ASP A 178 8.42 -8.46 8.78
C ASP A 178 7.51 -9.10 7.71
N LEU A 179 6.58 -8.31 7.15
CA LEU A 179 5.70 -8.73 6.05
C LEU A 179 6.48 -9.13 4.80
N LEU A 180 7.42 -8.31 4.34
CA LEU A 180 8.24 -8.58 3.15
C LEU A 180 9.17 -9.77 3.37
N LYS A 181 9.71 -9.95 4.57
CA LYS A 181 10.52 -11.13 4.92
C LYS A 181 9.71 -12.42 4.79
N VAL A 182 8.47 -12.45 5.30
CA VAL A 182 7.59 -13.62 5.15
C VAL A 182 7.19 -13.82 3.69
N ALA A 183 6.87 -12.74 2.96
CA ALA A 183 6.54 -12.82 1.54
C ALA A 183 7.69 -13.44 0.72
N GLN A 184 8.92 -12.95 0.91
CA GLN A 184 10.11 -13.49 0.27
C GLN A 184 10.32 -14.97 0.63
N ALA A 185 10.22 -15.33 1.90
CA ALA A 185 10.40 -16.72 2.33
C ALA A 185 9.36 -17.67 1.71
N ASN A 186 8.13 -17.22 1.51
CA ASN A 186 7.09 -17.99 0.85
C ASN A 186 7.35 -18.12 -0.67
N VAL A 187 7.76 -17.05 -1.34
CA VAL A 187 8.19 -17.09 -2.74
C VAL A 187 9.36 -18.06 -2.93
N ASP A 188 10.37 -17.99 -2.06
CA ASP A 188 11.55 -18.85 -2.14
C ASP A 188 11.19 -20.33 -2.00
N LYS A 189 10.23 -20.67 -1.12
CA LYS A 189 9.73 -22.05 -0.97
C LYS A 189 9.06 -22.55 -2.26
N VAL A 190 8.24 -21.72 -2.91
CA VAL A 190 7.59 -22.07 -4.18
C VAL A 190 8.64 -22.27 -5.28
N LEU A 191 9.61 -21.37 -5.40
CA LEU A 191 10.68 -21.48 -6.40
C LEU A 191 11.68 -22.60 -6.11
N ALA A 192 11.86 -23.00 -4.85
CA ALA A 192 12.64 -24.19 -4.50
C ALA A 192 11.96 -25.48 -4.97
N ALA A 193 10.62 -25.56 -4.93
CA ALA A 193 9.87 -26.70 -5.44
C ALA A 193 10.03 -26.86 -6.97
N LYS A 194 10.10 -25.73 -7.70
CA LYS A 194 10.43 -25.70 -9.13
C LYS A 194 11.78 -26.35 -9.45
N ARG A 195 12.80 -26.16 -8.61
CA ARG A 195 14.17 -26.68 -8.84
C ARG A 195 14.34 -28.17 -8.55
N LYS A 196 13.40 -28.78 -7.82
CA LYS A 196 13.43 -30.20 -7.43
C LYS A 196 12.68 -31.12 -8.40
N LYS A 197 12.02 -30.57 -9.40
CA LYS A 197 11.20 -31.27 -10.40
C LYS A 197 11.81 -31.09 -11.78
#